data_AF-A0A5C6BI62-F1
#
_entry.id   AF-A0A5C6BI62-F1
#
_cell.length_a   1.000
_cell.length_b   1.000
_cell.length_c   1.000
_cell.angle_alpha   90.00
_cell.angle_beta   90.00
_cell.angle_gamma   90.00
#
_symmetry.space_group_name_H-M   'P 1'
#
loop_
_entity.id
_entity.type
_entity.pdbx_description
1 polymer ?
#
loop_
_entity_poly.entity_id
_entity_poly.type
_entity_poly.pdbx_seq_one_letter_code
_entity_poly.pdbx_strand_id
1 'polypeptide(L)'
;MSDAEILVRRVGLRLLTDAEQQAYLQFLLKGASPALICAQLGVPYSAVLTTLRECAEFRDDHDDAQALLTQNVEAALYTHAMKGSVPAMTLWLRNRPPNSWKADADGEDAVDELERLSDAELLELATAEGLAVPVALARGAQAAGGEV
;
A
#
# COMPACT_ATOMS: atom_id res chain seq x y z
N MET A 1 0.54 42.64 -23.72
CA MET A 1 0.21 41.21 -23.54
C MET A 1 1.52 40.48 -23.34
N SER A 2 1.68 39.80 -22.22
CA SER A 2 2.96 39.20 -21.82
C SER A 2 3.20 37.89 -22.56
N ASP A 3 4.45 37.61 -22.99
CA ASP A 3 4.85 36.33 -23.58
C ASP A 3 4.48 35.12 -22.69
N ALA A 4 4.37 35.34 -21.38
CA ALA A 4 3.90 34.32 -20.43
C ALA A 4 2.43 33.93 -20.64
N GLU A 5 1.55 34.88 -21.00
CA GLU A 5 0.14 34.60 -21.28
C GLU A 5 -0.04 33.85 -22.62
N ILE A 6 0.86 34.08 -23.58
CA ILE A 6 0.89 33.37 -24.87
C ILE A 6 1.32 31.91 -24.66
N LEU A 7 2.28 31.67 -23.77
CA LEU A 7 2.74 30.31 -23.43
C LEU A 7 1.63 29.50 -22.72
N VAL A 8 0.96 30.10 -21.74
CA VAL A 8 -0.11 29.46 -20.94
C VAL A 8 -1.31 29.09 -21.81
N ARG A 9 -1.67 29.92 -22.80
CA ARG A 9 -2.78 29.65 -23.72
C ARG A 9 -2.45 28.57 -24.77
N ARG A 10 -1.18 28.23 -24.97
CA ARG A 10 -0.69 27.20 -25.91
C ARG A 10 -0.45 25.84 -25.25
N VAL A 11 -0.43 25.76 -23.91
CA VAL A 11 -0.64 24.52 -23.14
C VAL A 11 -2.13 24.16 -23.20
N GLY A 12 -2.66 24.10 -24.43
CA GLY A 12 -4.04 23.74 -24.68
C GLY A 12 -4.28 22.31 -24.26
N LEU A 13 -5.50 22.05 -23.78
CA LEU A 13 -6.13 20.74 -23.61
C LEU A 13 -6.06 19.96 -24.93
N ARG A 14 -4.88 19.44 -25.24
CA ARG A 14 -4.62 18.61 -26.40
C ARG A 14 -4.67 17.17 -25.95
N LEU A 15 -5.47 16.37 -26.64
CA LEU A 15 -5.41 14.92 -26.55
C LEU A 15 -4.22 14.41 -27.36
N LEU A 16 -3.64 13.29 -26.93
CA LEU A 16 -2.71 12.54 -27.75
C LEU A 16 -3.46 12.04 -28.98
N THR A 17 -2.81 12.11 -30.13
CA THR A 17 -3.27 11.41 -31.35
C THR A 17 -3.15 9.90 -31.15
N ASP A 18 -3.89 9.12 -31.92
CA ASP A 18 -3.86 7.65 -31.84
C ASP A 18 -2.43 7.10 -32.02
N ALA A 19 -1.64 7.70 -32.91
CA ALA A 19 -0.24 7.34 -33.12
C ALA A 19 0.63 7.64 -31.88
N GLU A 20 0.41 8.78 -31.21
CA GLU A 20 1.11 9.13 -29.97
C GLU A 20 0.67 8.23 -28.80
N GLN A 21 -0.61 7.87 -28.72
CA GLN A 21 -1.13 6.93 -27.73
C GLN A 21 -0.48 5.55 -27.88
N GLN A 22 -0.46 5.00 -29.11
CA GLN A 22 0.19 3.73 -29.38
C GLN A 22 1.69 3.76 -29.08
N ALA A 23 2.39 4.82 -29.50
CA ALA A 23 3.81 4.98 -29.21
C ALA A 23 4.06 5.09 -27.69
N TYR A 24 3.20 5.82 -26.97
CA TYR A 24 3.25 5.95 -25.52
C TYR A 24 3.17 4.59 -24.83
N LEU A 25 2.14 3.79 -25.16
CA LEU A 25 1.94 2.45 -24.60
C LEU A 25 3.11 1.52 -24.92
N GLN A 26 3.66 1.58 -26.14
CA GLN A 26 4.83 0.77 -26.51
C GLN A 26 6.07 1.11 -25.68
N PHE A 27 6.34 2.39 -25.40
CA PHE A 27 7.46 2.75 -24.53
C PHE A 27 7.18 2.38 -23.08
N LEU A 28 5.93 2.52 -22.63
CA LEU A 28 5.53 2.13 -21.29
C LEU A 28 5.78 0.64 -21.05
N LEU A 29 5.34 -0.23 -21.97
CA LEU A 29 5.56 -1.68 -21.92
C LEU A 29 7.05 -2.07 -21.93
N LYS A 30 7.94 -1.20 -22.39
CA LYS A 30 9.41 -1.36 -22.32
C LYS A 30 9.99 -0.90 -20.98
N GLY A 31 9.16 -0.46 -20.04
CA GLY A 31 9.55 0.03 -18.72
C GLY A 31 10.02 1.49 -18.69
N ALA A 32 9.75 2.28 -19.74
CA ALA A 32 10.07 3.70 -19.71
C ALA A 32 9.15 4.46 -18.74
N SER A 33 9.70 5.43 -18.00
CA SER A 33 8.89 6.27 -17.11
C SER A 33 8.03 7.26 -17.92
N PRO A 34 6.84 7.65 -17.43
CA PRO A 34 5.99 8.64 -18.11
C PRO A 34 6.71 9.92 -18.53
N ALA A 35 7.63 10.42 -17.69
CA ALA A 35 8.43 11.61 -17.99
C ALA A 35 9.38 11.39 -19.18
N LEU A 36 10.05 10.24 -19.23
CA LEU A 36 10.93 9.89 -20.33
C LEU A 36 10.15 9.70 -21.63
N ILE A 37 8.99 9.05 -21.58
CA ILE A 37 8.13 8.85 -22.76
C ILE A 37 7.68 10.21 -23.31
N CYS A 38 7.21 11.12 -22.45
CA CYS A 38 6.78 12.45 -22.85
C CYS A 38 7.92 13.23 -23.52
N ALA A 39 9.13 13.18 -22.95
CA ALA A 39 10.30 13.81 -23.53
C ALA A 39 10.66 13.21 -24.90
N GLN A 40 10.57 11.89 -25.04
CA GLN A 40 10.86 11.17 -26.29
C GLN A 40 9.86 11.48 -27.40
N LEU A 41 8.57 11.62 -27.05
CA LEU A 41 7.49 11.92 -27.99
C LEU A 41 7.32 13.43 -28.26
N GLY A 42 7.99 14.30 -27.49
CA GLY A 42 7.83 15.75 -27.59
C GLY A 42 6.44 16.23 -27.17
N VAL A 43 5.76 15.49 -26.29
CA VAL A 43 4.41 15.81 -25.82
C VAL A 43 4.45 16.26 -24.36
N PRO A 44 3.60 17.23 -23.95
CA PRO A 44 3.50 17.62 -22.56
C PRO A 44 2.78 16.54 -21.75
N TYR A 45 3.18 16.34 -20.50
CA TYR A 45 2.52 15.37 -19.62
C TYR A 45 1.03 15.69 -19.39
N SER A 46 0.65 16.97 -19.46
CA SER A 46 -0.76 17.39 -19.39
C SER A 46 -1.62 16.79 -20.51
N ALA A 47 -1.06 16.55 -21.71
CA ALA A 47 -1.78 15.89 -22.81
C ALA A 47 -2.07 14.42 -22.49
N VAL A 48 -1.10 13.72 -21.88
CA VAL A 48 -1.29 12.35 -21.40
C VAL A 48 -2.39 12.29 -20.35
N LEU A 49 -2.32 13.15 -19.32
CA LEU A 49 -3.32 13.21 -18.26
C LEU A 49 -4.73 13.52 -18.79
N THR A 50 -4.83 14.43 -19.76
CA THR A 50 -6.11 14.76 -20.39
C THR A 50 -6.62 13.56 -21.19
N THR A 51 -5.75 12.88 -21.93
CA THR A 51 -6.13 11.69 -22.71
C THR A 51 -6.60 10.55 -21.82
N LEU A 52 -5.93 10.28 -20.68
CA LEU A 52 -6.38 9.28 -19.71
C LEU A 52 -7.77 9.58 -19.11
N ARG A 53 -8.14 10.86 -19.01
CA ARG A 53 -9.47 11.25 -18.51
C ARG A 53 -10.54 11.12 -19.57
N GLU A 54 -10.26 11.63 -20.77
CA GLU A 54 -11.25 11.81 -21.83
C GLU A 54 -11.38 10.60 -22.78
N CYS A 55 -10.35 9.76 -22.89
CA CYS A 55 -10.33 8.57 -23.76
C CYS A 55 -10.35 7.29 -22.91
N ALA A 56 -11.49 6.59 -22.93
CA ALA A 56 -11.66 5.36 -22.15
C ALA A 56 -10.77 4.22 -22.64
N GLU A 57 -10.72 4.00 -23.95
CA GLU A 57 -9.90 2.95 -24.57
C GLU A 57 -8.42 3.12 -24.21
N PHE A 58 -7.86 4.33 -24.35
CA PHE A 58 -6.48 4.60 -23.98
C PHE A 58 -6.20 4.37 -22.50
N ARG A 59 -7.15 4.71 -21.62
CA ARG A 59 -7.02 4.48 -20.18
C ARG A 59 -7.02 3.00 -19.86
N ASP A 60 -7.93 2.23 -20.44
CA ASP A 60 -8.03 0.80 -20.22
C ASP A 60 -6.74 0.10 -20.71
N ASP A 61 -6.26 0.44 -21.91
CA ASP A 61 -4.98 -0.06 -22.44
C ASP A 61 -3.78 0.33 -21.56
N HIS A 62 -3.79 1.54 -21.02
CA HIS A 62 -2.75 2.02 -20.12
C HIS A 62 -2.74 1.24 -18.80
N ASP A 63 -3.92 0.98 -18.23
CA ASP A 63 -4.08 0.24 -16.98
C ASP A 63 -3.69 -1.23 -17.16
N ASP A 64 -4.04 -1.84 -18.29
CA ASP A 64 -3.58 -3.19 -18.67
C ASP A 64 -2.05 -3.25 -18.81
N ALA A 65 -1.44 -2.25 -19.45
CA ALA A 65 0.00 -2.15 -19.57
C ALA A 65 0.68 -2.01 -18.19
N GLN A 66 0.13 -1.20 -17.29
CA GLN A 66 0.62 -1.08 -15.91
C GLN A 66 0.50 -2.41 -15.15
N ALA A 67 -0.65 -3.08 -15.25
CA ALA A 67 -0.87 -4.36 -14.60
C ALA A 67 0.15 -5.41 -15.05
N LEU A 68 0.44 -5.49 -16.35
CA LEU A 68 1.46 -6.38 -16.89
C LEU A 68 2.87 -6.05 -16.36
N LEU A 69 3.24 -4.76 -16.30
CA LEU A 69 4.52 -4.34 -15.74
C LEU A 69 4.64 -4.68 -14.25
N THR A 70 3.57 -4.50 -13.48
CA THR A 70 3.52 -4.90 -12.07
C THR A 70 3.74 -6.41 -11.93
N GLN A 71 3.07 -7.24 -12.72
CA GLN A 71 3.28 -8.69 -12.72
C GLN A 71 4.74 -9.07 -13.03
N ASN A 72 5.38 -8.37 -13.97
CA ASN A 72 6.79 -8.59 -14.27
C ASN A 72 7.71 -8.25 -13.07
N VAL A 73 7.42 -7.15 -12.37
CA VAL A 73 8.14 -6.77 -11.14
C VAL A 73 7.92 -7.81 -10.05
N GLU A 74 6.69 -8.32 -9.89
CA GLU A 74 6.39 -9.37 -8.91
C GLU A 74 7.14 -10.67 -9.23
N ALA A 75 7.19 -11.10 -10.49
CA ALA A 75 7.93 -12.28 -10.92
C ALA A 75 9.45 -12.12 -10.69
N ALA A 76 9.98 -10.93 -10.97
CA ALA A 76 11.37 -10.59 -10.67
C ALA A 76 11.64 -10.61 -9.16
N LEU A 77 10.76 -10.01 -8.36
CA LEU A 77 10.85 -10.01 -6.89
C LEU A 77 10.89 -11.43 -6.34
N TYR A 78 9.98 -12.29 -6.78
CA TYR A 78 9.96 -13.71 -6.41
C TYR A 78 11.28 -14.40 -6.78
N THR A 79 11.77 -14.20 -8.01
CA THR A 79 13.03 -14.78 -8.46
C THR A 79 14.21 -14.31 -7.59
N HIS A 80 14.27 -13.03 -7.24
CA HIS A 80 15.29 -12.49 -6.34
C HIS A 80 15.18 -13.07 -4.93
N ALA A 81 13.96 -13.24 -4.41
CA ALA A 81 13.72 -13.91 -3.13
C ALA A 81 14.24 -15.35 -3.15
N MET A 82 13.92 -16.13 -4.19
CA MET A 82 14.40 -17.51 -4.36
C MET A 82 15.91 -17.62 -4.50
N LYS A 83 16.58 -16.58 -5.03
CA LYS A 83 18.05 -16.50 -5.09
C LYS A 83 18.70 -16.09 -3.76
N GLY A 84 17.93 -15.93 -2.68
CA GLY A 84 18.43 -15.65 -1.34
C GLY A 84 18.56 -14.16 -0.99
N SER A 85 17.97 -13.25 -1.77
CA SER A 85 17.93 -11.83 -1.38
C SER A 85 17.02 -11.64 -0.18
N VAL A 86 17.60 -11.41 1.01
CA VAL A 86 16.87 -11.20 2.26
C VAL A 86 15.82 -10.08 2.15
N PRO A 87 16.14 -8.89 1.59
CA PRO A 87 15.12 -7.85 1.41
C PRO A 87 13.93 -8.29 0.55
N ALA A 88 14.18 -9.07 -0.51
CA ALA A 88 13.12 -9.57 -1.38
C ALA A 88 12.27 -10.64 -0.69
N MET A 89 12.90 -11.57 0.05
CA MET A 89 12.20 -12.57 0.85
C MET A 89 11.30 -11.92 1.91
N THR A 90 11.83 -10.93 2.65
CA THR A 90 11.07 -10.20 3.66
C THR A 90 9.87 -9.47 3.05
N LEU A 91 10.07 -8.74 1.95
CA LEU A 91 8.98 -8.04 1.27
C LEU A 91 7.92 -9.02 0.72
N TRP A 92 8.36 -10.15 0.17
CA TRP A 92 7.46 -11.18 -0.35
C TRP A 92 6.58 -11.77 0.75
N LEU A 93 7.18 -12.23 1.85
CA LEU A 93 6.46 -12.86 2.96
C LEU A 93 5.56 -11.89 3.72
N ARG A 94 5.96 -10.61 3.86
CA ARG A 94 5.11 -9.59 4.49
C ARG A 94 3.80 -9.36 3.72
N ASN A 95 3.86 -9.36 2.39
CA ASN A 95 2.68 -9.16 1.55
C ASN A 95 1.90 -10.47 1.29
N ARG A 96 2.54 -11.62 1.47
CA ARG A 96 1.97 -12.96 1.23
C ARG A 96 2.33 -13.91 2.39
N PRO A 97 1.79 -13.67 3.60
CA PRO A 97 2.09 -14.51 4.75
C PRO A 97 1.57 -15.94 4.50
N PRO A 98 2.36 -16.98 4.81
CA PRO A 98 1.89 -18.36 4.83
C PRO A 98 0.61 -18.53 5.65
N ASN A 99 -0.29 -19.42 5.23
CA ASN A 99 -1.52 -19.71 5.98
C ASN A 99 -1.25 -20.19 7.41
N SER A 100 -0.11 -20.85 7.65
CA SER A 100 0.32 -21.26 8.99
C SER A 100 0.56 -20.09 9.94
N TRP A 101 0.85 -18.88 9.43
CA TRP A 101 1.02 -17.68 10.27
C TRP A 101 -0.32 -17.10 10.75
N LYS A 102 -1.45 -17.50 10.15
CA LYS A 102 -2.79 -17.08 10.60
C LYS A 102 -3.34 -17.93 11.73
N ALA A 103 -2.70 -19.06 12.05
CA ALA A 103 -3.18 -20.02 13.04
C ALA A 103 -3.09 -19.51 14.49
N ASP A 104 -2.41 -18.38 14.73
CA ASP A 104 -2.28 -17.76 16.06
C ASP A 104 -3.20 -16.54 16.25
N ALA A 105 -4.07 -16.24 15.28
CA ALA A 105 -5.00 -15.09 15.35
C ALA A 105 -6.20 -15.31 16.29
N ASP A 106 -6.39 -16.52 16.82
CA ASP A 106 -7.33 -16.76 17.93
C ASP A 106 -6.82 -16.16 19.26
N GLY A 107 -5.60 -15.61 19.28
CA GLY A 107 -5.05 -14.85 20.40
C GLY A 107 -5.41 -13.37 20.40
N GLU A 108 -5.84 -12.77 19.27
CA GLU A 108 -6.15 -11.33 19.22
C GLU A 108 -7.43 -10.98 20.01
N ASP A 109 -8.44 -11.86 19.99
CA ASP A 109 -9.67 -11.67 20.80
C ASP A 109 -9.40 -11.79 22.32
N ALA A 110 -8.40 -12.60 22.72
CA ALA A 110 -8.06 -12.79 24.13
C ALA A 110 -7.37 -11.58 24.76
N VAL A 111 -6.55 -10.84 24.00
CA VAL A 111 -5.93 -9.59 24.48
C VAL A 111 -7.00 -8.51 24.65
N ASP A 112 -7.92 -8.43 23.70
CA ASP A 112 -9.04 -7.49 23.69
C ASP A 112 -10.02 -7.71 24.86
N GLU A 113 -10.17 -8.95 25.34
CA GLU A 113 -10.99 -9.27 26.51
C GLU A 113 -10.29 -8.93 27.83
N LEU A 114 -8.97 -9.15 27.93
CA LEU A 114 -8.17 -8.74 29.10
C LEU A 114 -8.08 -7.22 29.24
N GLU A 115 -8.01 -6.47 28.14
CA GLU A 115 -7.99 -5.00 28.17
C GLU A 115 -9.33 -4.36 28.59
N ARG A 116 -10.43 -5.12 28.56
CA ARG A 116 -11.77 -4.67 29.00
C ARG A 116 -12.02 -4.90 30.49
N LEU A 117 -11.23 -5.76 31.13
CA LEU A 117 -11.35 -6.03 32.56
C LEU A 117 -10.73 -4.89 33.37
N SER A 118 -11.40 -4.48 34.44
CA SER A 118 -10.83 -3.58 35.42
C SER A 118 -9.65 -4.24 36.15
N ASP A 119 -8.78 -3.43 36.76
CA ASP A 119 -7.64 -3.92 37.55
C ASP A 119 -8.06 -4.93 38.64
N ALA A 120 -9.27 -4.77 39.20
CA ALA A 120 -9.82 -5.68 40.20
C ALA A 120 -10.23 -7.03 39.59
N GLU A 121 -10.89 -7.03 38.44
CA GLU A 121 -11.30 -8.24 37.72
C GLU A 121 -10.08 -9.02 37.18
N LEU A 122 -9.03 -8.32 36.74
CA LEU A 122 -7.76 -8.93 36.33
C LEU A 122 -7.07 -9.64 37.50
N LEU A 123 -7.14 -9.09 38.72
CA LEU A 123 -6.59 -9.71 39.92
C LEU A 123 -7.37 -10.96 40.34
N GLU A 124 -8.69 -10.93 40.22
CA GLU A 124 -9.54 -12.09 40.49
C GLU A 124 -9.25 -13.22 39.50
N LEU A 125 -9.14 -12.90 38.21
CA LEU A 125 -8.80 -13.85 37.16
C LEU A 125 -7.40 -14.44 37.38
N ALA A 126 -6.39 -13.61 37.67
CA ALA A 126 -5.04 -14.08 37.95
C ALA A 126 -4.97 -15.00 39.18
N THR A 127 -5.79 -14.73 40.20
CA THR A 127 -5.90 -15.58 41.39
C THR A 127 -6.58 -16.91 41.06
N ALA A 128 -7.64 -16.89 40.25
CA ALA A 128 -8.36 -18.08 39.81
C ALA A 128 -7.48 -19.02 38.97
N GLU A 129 -6.61 -18.46 38.13
CA GLU A 129 -5.63 -19.18 37.31
C GLU A 129 -4.36 -19.59 38.10
N GLY A 130 -4.28 -19.26 39.40
CA GLY A 130 -3.16 -19.63 40.26
C GLY A 130 -1.84 -18.89 39.96
N LEU A 131 -1.92 -17.74 39.31
CA LEU A 131 -0.76 -16.90 39.01
C LEU A 131 -0.30 -16.16 40.28
N ALA A 132 1.02 -16.12 40.51
CA ALA A 132 1.60 -15.40 41.64
C ALA A 132 1.59 -13.89 41.37
N VAL A 133 0.56 -13.19 41.85
CA VAL A 133 0.49 -11.72 41.71
C VAL A 133 1.27 -11.01 42.84
N PRO A 134 2.20 -10.11 42.52
CA PRO A 134 2.91 -9.32 43.53
C PRO A 134 1.98 -8.50 44.42
N VAL A 135 2.19 -8.55 45.74
CA VAL A 135 1.36 -7.88 46.77
C VAL A 135 1.22 -6.36 46.55
N ALA A 136 2.21 -5.72 45.89
CA ALA A 136 2.16 -4.29 45.57
C ALA A 136 1.04 -3.96 44.57
N LEU A 137 0.74 -4.86 43.63
CA LEU A 137 -0.31 -4.69 42.62
C LEU A 137 -1.71 -4.98 43.20
N ALA A 138 -1.82 -5.98 44.07
CA ALA A 138 -3.07 -6.32 44.74
C ALA A 138 -3.66 -5.18 45.60
N ARG A 139 -2.80 -4.30 46.15
CA ARG A 139 -3.23 -3.15 46.98
C ARG A 139 -3.69 -1.94 46.17
N GLY A 140 -3.16 -1.75 44.96
CA GLY A 140 -3.49 -0.62 44.09
C GLY A 140 -4.90 -0.70 43.53
N ALA A 141 -5.31 -1.89 43.08
CA ALA A 141 -6.64 -2.12 42.49
C ALA A 141 -7.78 -2.02 43.52
N GLN A 142 -7.56 -2.50 44.76
CA GLN A 142 -8.55 -2.39 45.85
C GLN A 142 -8.85 -0.95 46.26
N ALA A 143 -7.94 -0.01 45.98
CA ALA A 143 -8.13 1.41 46.29
C ALA A 143 -8.85 2.17 45.16
N ALA A 144 -8.88 1.65 43.93
CA ALA A 144 -9.46 2.30 42.76
C ALA A 144 -10.94 1.90 42.49
N GLY A 145 -11.42 0.78 43.03
CA GLY A 145 -12.82 0.32 42.91
C GLY A 145 -13.81 0.96 43.88
N GLY A 146 -13.45 2.09 44.51
CA GLY A 146 -14.27 2.81 45.47
C GLY A 146 -14.79 4.14 44.93
N GLU A 147 -15.64 4.12 43.90
CA GLU A 147 -16.47 5.27 43.55
C GLU A 147 -17.81 5.21 44.31
N VAL A 148 -18.03 6.23 45.15
CA VAL A 148 -19.35 6.82 45.46
C VAL A 148 -19.26 8.29 45.09
#